data_AF-A0A6V8D5F6-F1
#
_entry.id   AF-A0A6V8D5F6-F1
#
_cell.length_a   1.000
_cell.length_b   1.000
_cell.length_c   1.000
_cell.angle_alpha   90.00
_cell.angle_beta   90.00
_cell.angle_gamma   90.00
#
_symmetry.space_group_name_H-M   'P 1'
#
loop_
_entity.id
_entity.type
_entity.pdbx_description
1 polymer ?
#
loop_
_entity_poly.entity_id
_entity_poly.type
_entity_poly.pdbx_seq_one_letter_code
_entity_poly.pdbx_strand_id
1 'polypeptide(L)'
;DTWSDEMEASCGTNSADSNSVPGDEDADGICDSLDTNLDLPFNLTYPSSALEANLGEDISILFPNLTGLGEVSSWEIVGELPDGLTFGWSPARDAHLDGSIRGTPTETMPATMFTIWANNSAYSQSFELTITVVEELADSVDEDDSINWGYICCFPLILLVLLLLFMLIFVGEKKVLIDAEPSNTLVKSWSGVGVGTQEDPLILKSIHGVKPGSFGSSHETITFTGLTVESIELIDLNEEKNGRKFSMFVPNVSESSTRMVTIDEDEHTTITMMFDDEKGEPTLEGGEYTGILKIGKSSVYFSWTVTVKPSTKKAKVHHGADPKVAKTKAQADAKAVKETKAQAEADAKAAKEAKVQADADAKAAKEIKAQANADAKAAKEIKAQASADAKAAKEIKAQADEETKNVQKARAKVDADAAAVAKKAEELERIAKRAKNIDFATLGIASVNEKDELQAIKGVGPFIAEKLNALGIFTFEQVGNMTPEIEEQVNVAIEFFSGRIKRDEWAKQARELEKGKTKF
;
A
#
# COMPACT_ATOMS: atom_id res chain seq x y z
N ASP A 1 13.78 -32.13 31.03
CA ASP A 1 13.65 -31.43 29.73
C ASP A 1 14.86 -30.56 29.38
N THR A 2 15.88 -30.44 30.25
CA THR A 2 17.11 -29.63 30.06
C THR A 2 16.95 -28.12 30.22
N TRP A 3 15.74 -27.66 30.55
CA TRP A 3 15.51 -26.29 31.00
C TRP A 3 15.90 -26.13 32.48
N SER A 4 16.04 -24.88 32.94
CA SER A 4 16.25 -24.55 34.35
C SER A 4 14.96 -24.07 35.00
N ASP A 5 14.78 -24.39 36.28
CA ASP A 5 13.64 -23.95 37.11
C ASP A 5 13.36 -22.45 36.99
N GLU A 6 14.40 -21.61 36.91
CA GLU A 6 14.26 -20.16 36.74
C GLU A 6 13.73 -19.76 35.35
N MET A 7 14.16 -20.46 34.29
CA MET A 7 13.74 -20.18 32.93
C MET A 7 12.29 -20.63 32.74
N GLU A 8 11.93 -21.84 33.15
CA GLU A 8 10.56 -22.36 33.10
C GLU A 8 9.56 -21.45 33.85
N ALA A 9 9.93 -20.98 35.05
CA ALA A 9 9.13 -20.03 35.80
C ALA A 9 8.94 -18.69 35.08
N SER A 10 9.92 -18.26 34.27
CA SER A 10 9.84 -17.04 33.46
C SER A 10 9.04 -17.24 32.16
N CYS A 11 9.10 -18.44 31.58
CA CYS A 11 8.33 -18.87 30.40
C CYS A 11 6.88 -19.29 30.72
N GLY A 12 6.51 -19.36 32.01
CA GLY A 12 5.18 -19.75 32.46
C GLY A 12 4.91 -21.26 32.44
N THR A 13 5.95 -22.09 32.36
CA THR A 13 5.85 -23.56 32.42
C THR A 13 6.18 -24.11 33.81
N ASN A 14 5.88 -25.39 34.04
CA ASN A 14 5.97 -26.03 35.35
C ASN A 14 7.19 -26.96 35.47
N SER A 15 8.26 -26.47 36.10
CA SER A 15 9.51 -27.22 36.33
C SER A 15 9.39 -28.50 37.15
N ALA A 16 8.23 -28.73 37.80
CA ALA A 16 7.93 -30.00 38.47
C ALA A 16 7.34 -31.08 37.54
N ASP A 17 7.05 -30.77 36.27
CA ASP A 17 6.48 -31.70 35.28
C ASP A 17 7.33 -31.73 33.99
N SER A 18 8.06 -32.83 33.80
CA SER A 18 8.96 -33.02 32.64
C SER A 18 8.27 -33.09 31.27
N ASN A 19 6.94 -32.97 31.22
CA ASN A 19 6.17 -32.85 29.97
C ASN A 19 5.75 -31.39 29.68
N SER A 20 5.96 -30.48 30.64
CA SER A 20 5.59 -29.07 30.56
C SER A 20 6.78 -28.23 30.09
N VAL A 21 7.30 -28.49 28.90
CA VAL A 21 8.46 -27.76 28.36
C VAL A 21 8.06 -26.38 27.82
N PRO A 22 8.92 -25.35 27.94
CA PRO A 22 8.77 -24.10 27.20
C PRO A 22 8.68 -24.34 25.69
N GLY A 23 7.97 -23.45 24.99
CA GLY A 23 8.11 -23.30 23.54
C GLY A 23 9.45 -22.64 23.24
N ASP A 24 10.18 -23.20 22.30
CA ASP A 24 11.51 -22.80 21.85
C ASP A 24 11.61 -23.26 20.39
N GLU A 25 11.27 -22.36 19.45
CA GLU A 25 11.08 -22.69 18.04
C GLU A 25 12.41 -22.80 17.26
N ASP A 26 13.50 -22.17 17.73
CA ASP A 26 14.83 -22.20 17.11
C ASP A 26 15.89 -23.03 17.86
N ALA A 27 15.60 -23.46 19.09
CA ALA A 27 16.41 -24.29 19.97
C ALA A 27 17.68 -23.60 20.54
N ASP A 28 17.65 -22.27 20.73
CA ASP A 28 18.76 -21.53 21.34
C ASP A 28 18.84 -21.67 22.88
N GLY A 29 17.75 -22.12 23.53
CA GLY A 29 17.63 -22.29 24.98
C GLY A 29 16.99 -21.11 25.72
N ILE A 30 16.42 -20.16 24.99
CA ILE A 30 15.48 -19.13 25.44
C ILE A 30 14.10 -19.50 24.87
N CYS A 31 13.04 -19.26 25.63
CA CYS A 31 11.70 -19.60 25.17
C CYS A 31 11.04 -18.48 24.36
N ASP A 32 10.14 -18.81 23.44
CA ASP A 32 9.45 -17.89 22.51
C ASP A 32 8.79 -16.66 23.19
N SER A 33 8.49 -16.75 24.49
CA SER A 33 7.88 -15.67 25.27
C SER A 33 8.86 -14.66 25.87
N LEU A 34 10.15 -14.98 25.86
CA LEU A 34 11.26 -14.18 26.39
C LEU A 34 12.30 -13.88 25.32
N ASP A 35 12.39 -14.71 24.29
CA ASP A 35 13.14 -14.39 23.09
C ASP A 35 12.46 -13.23 22.33
N THR A 36 13.32 -12.39 21.75
CA THR A 36 12.94 -11.24 20.92
C THR A 36 13.50 -11.32 19.51
N ASN A 37 14.32 -12.31 19.17
CA ASN A 37 14.95 -12.47 17.86
C ASN A 37 14.88 -13.94 17.43
N LEU A 38 13.71 -14.36 16.94
CA LEU A 38 13.50 -15.76 16.53
C LEU A 38 14.50 -16.14 15.43
N ASP A 39 15.53 -16.89 15.80
CA ASP A 39 16.76 -17.13 15.06
C ASP A 39 16.58 -18.25 14.02
N LEU A 40 15.40 -18.27 13.39
CA LEU A 40 14.99 -19.23 12.37
C LEU A 40 15.73 -19.03 11.03
N PRO A 41 15.68 -20.03 10.12
CA PRO A 41 16.25 -19.86 8.79
C PRO A 41 15.49 -18.81 7.97
N PHE A 42 16.27 -17.95 7.32
CA PHE A 42 15.82 -16.95 6.35
C PHE A 42 16.67 -17.03 5.08
N ASN A 43 16.23 -16.34 4.04
CA ASN A 43 16.94 -16.21 2.77
C ASN A 43 16.99 -14.74 2.35
N LEU A 44 18.17 -14.29 1.92
CA LEU A 44 18.47 -12.93 1.47
C LEU A 44 18.47 -12.85 -0.06
N THR A 45 17.71 -11.92 -0.62
CA THR A 45 17.75 -11.58 -2.05
C THR A 45 17.68 -10.07 -2.24
N TYR A 46 18.27 -9.56 -3.32
CA TYR A 46 18.02 -8.19 -3.80
C TYR A 46 17.25 -8.22 -5.12
N PRO A 47 16.51 -7.16 -5.48
CA PRO A 47 15.75 -7.11 -6.74
C PRO A 47 16.64 -7.10 -8.00
N SER A 48 17.94 -6.82 -7.84
CA SER A 48 18.95 -6.95 -8.90
C SER A 48 20.29 -7.40 -8.29
N SER A 49 21.09 -8.14 -9.06
CA SER A 49 22.50 -8.46 -8.76
C SER A 49 23.49 -7.45 -9.34
N ALA A 50 23.00 -6.46 -10.09
CA ALA A 50 23.78 -5.34 -10.61
C ALA A 50 23.08 -3.99 -10.36
N LEU A 51 23.83 -2.99 -9.91
CA LEU A 51 23.42 -1.61 -9.74
C LEU A 51 24.30 -0.73 -10.65
N GLU A 52 23.68 -0.14 -11.67
CA GLU A 52 24.29 0.88 -12.51
C GLU A 52 23.76 2.26 -12.05
N ALA A 53 24.66 3.19 -11.74
CA ALA A 53 24.32 4.52 -11.27
C ALA A 53 25.11 5.59 -12.04
N ASN A 54 24.49 6.76 -12.23
CA ASN A 54 25.14 7.91 -12.83
C ASN A 54 25.75 8.80 -11.75
N LEU A 55 26.93 9.36 -12.02
CA LEU A 55 27.61 10.29 -11.13
C LEU A 55 26.74 11.52 -10.83
N GLY A 56 26.43 11.77 -9.56
CA GLY A 56 25.61 12.90 -9.13
C GLY A 56 24.09 12.71 -9.26
N GLU A 57 23.60 11.54 -9.66
CA GLU A 57 22.17 11.20 -9.69
C GLU A 57 21.77 10.34 -8.47
N ASP A 58 20.64 10.63 -7.83
CA ASP A 58 20.21 9.88 -6.64
C ASP A 58 19.64 8.50 -7.02
N ILE A 59 20.20 7.43 -6.45
CA ILE A 59 19.77 6.07 -6.81
C ILE A 59 18.42 5.74 -6.19
N SER A 60 17.62 4.93 -6.89
CA SER A 60 16.44 4.30 -6.28
C SER A 60 16.88 3.39 -5.13
N ILE A 61 16.27 3.56 -3.94
CA ILE A 61 16.64 2.82 -2.73
C ILE A 61 16.53 1.32 -2.96
N LEU A 62 17.66 0.63 -2.88
CA LEU A 62 17.77 -0.80 -3.13
C LEU A 62 17.54 -1.57 -1.83
N PHE A 63 16.29 -1.95 -1.57
CA PHE A 63 15.93 -2.76 -0.40
C PHE A 63 16.24 -4.25 -0.59
N PRO A 64 16.74 -4.95 0.45
CA PRO A 64 16.75 -6.41 0.46
C PRO A 64 15.31 -6.95 0.59
N ASN A 65 15.06 -8.08 -0.06
CA ASN A 65 13.89 -8.90 0.12
C ASN A 65 14.27 -10.14 0.94
N LEU A 66 13.78 -10.18 2.19
CA LEU A 66 13.93 -11.30 3.11
C LEU A 66 12.74 -12.25 2.97
N THR A 67 13.01 -13.56 2.91
CA THR A 67 11.98 -14.60 2.89
C THR A 67 12.35 -15.71 3.88
N GLY A 68 11.36 -16.32 4.52
CA GLY A 68 11.56 -17.28 5.61
C GLY A 68 10.76 -16.88 6.84
N LEU A 69 11.10 -17.48 7.99
CA LEU A 69 10.46 -17.19 9.28
C LEU A 69 11.41 -16.50 10.27
N GLY A 70 12.71 -16.47 10.00
CA GLY A 70 13.70 -15.83 10.88
C GLY A 70 13.85 -14.33 10.65
N GLU A 71 14.18 -13.63 11.73
CA GLU A 71 14.56 -12.23 11.70
C GLU A 71 16.07 -12.05 11.49
N VAL A 72 16.49 -10.85 11.06
CA VAL A 72 17.90 -10.50 10.82
C VAL A 72 18.38 -9.55 11.91
N SER A 73 19.33 -10.00 12.72
CA SER A 73 19.87 -9.24 13.86
C SER A 73 20.92 -8.20 13.43
N SER A 74 21.74 -8.53 12.42
CA SER A 74 22.85 -7.68 11.96
C SER A 74 23.01 -7.69 10.44
N TRP A 75 23.55 -6.59 9.92
CA TRP A 75 23.84 -6.38 8.50
C TRP A 75 25.26 -5.89 8.33
N GLU A 76 25.98 -6.47 7.38
CA GLU A 76 27.35 -6.08 7.04
C GLU A 76 27.53 -6.02 5.52
N ILE A 77 28.48 -5.21 5.05
CA ILE A 77 28.87 -5.16 3.64
C ILE A 77 30.39 -5.25 3.54
N VAL A 78 30.88 -6.16 2.70
CA VAL A 78 32.30 -6.34 2.42
C VAL A 78 32.68 -5.53 1.19
N GLY A 79 33.46 -4.47 1.42
CA GLY A 79 33.88 -3.50 0.42
C GLY A 79 33.57 -2.06 0.86
N GLU A 80 34.29 -1.09 0.32
CA GLU A 80 34.02 0.33 0.53
C GLU A 80 33.08 0.81 -0.58
N LEU A 81 31.87 1.25 -0.20
CA LEU A 81 30.94 1.86 -1.16
C LEU A 81 31.53 3.18 -1.68
N PRO A 82 31.25 3.56 -2.95
CA PRO A 82 31.71 4.83 -3.49
C PRO A 82 31.11 6.00 -2.69
N ASP A 83 31.89 7.07 -2.55
CA ASP A 83 31.49 8.26 -1.78
C ASP A 83 30.08 8.73 -2.17
N GLY A 84 29.26 9.06 -1.17
CA GLY A 84 27.88 9.49 -1.35
C GLY A 84 26.83 8.37 -1.36
N LEU A 85 27.21 7.09 -1.52
CA LEU A 85 26.34 5.95 -1.21
C LEU A 85 26.46 5.53 0.26
N THR A 86 25.36 5.03 0.80
CA THR A 86 25.26 4.57 2.20
C THR A 86 24.60 3.20 2.27
N PHE A 87 25.07 2.37 3.21
CA PHE A 87 24.51 1.04 3.51
C PHE A 87 23.76 1.06 4.83
N GLY A 88 22.55 0.50 4.85
CA GLY A 88 21.74 0.21 6.03
C GLY A 88 21.23 1.42 6.84
N TRP A 89 21.83 2.61 6.72
CA TRP A 89 21.51 3.75 7.57
C TRP A 89 20.20 4.44 7.17
N SER A 90 19.16 4.24 7.97
CA SER A 90 17.83 4.82 7.75
C SER A 90 17.61 6.04 8.65
N PRO A 91 17.35 7.24 8.10
CA PRO A 91 17.07 8.43 8.90
C PRO A 91 15.76 8.37 9.73
N ALA A 92 15.02 7.25 9.66
CA ALA A 92 13.83 6.97 10.46
C ALA A 92 14.04 5.86 11.52
N ARG A 93 15.23 5.21 11.54
CA ARG A 93 15.61 4.16 12.50
C ARG A 93 17.08 4.34 12.89
N ASP A 94 17.36 5.34 13.73
CA ASP A 94 18.72 5.78 14.15
C ASP A 94 19.60 4.72 14.88
N ALA A 95 19.17 3.46 15.00
CA ALA A 95 19.86 2.41 15.76
C ALA A 95 20.08 1.06 15.02
N HIS A 96 19.41 0.81 13.90
CA HIS A 96 19.48 -0.49 13.21
C HIS A 96 19.68 -0.33 11.71
N LEU A 97 20.66 -1.05 11.18
CA LEU A 97 20.89 -1.18 9.73
C LEU A 97 19.70 -1.94 9.11
N ASP A 98 19.19 -1.48 7.98
CA ASP A 98 18.08 -2.10 7.24
C ASP A 98 18.54 -2.88 5.98
N GLY A 99 19.84 -3.07 5.82
CA GLY A 99 20.47 -3.70 4.65
C GLY A 99 20.38 -2.93 3.34
N SER A 100 19.61 -1.83 3.25
CA SER A 100 19.39 -1.16 1.96
C SER A 100 20.58 -0.30 1.51
N ILE A 101 20.71 -0.10 0.20
CA ILE A 101 21.70 0.81 -0.39
C ILE A 101 20.98 2.02 -0.98
N ARG A 102 21.46 3.22 -0.66
CA ARG A 102 20.84 4.51 -1.04
C ARG A 102 21.83 5.67 -1.01
N GLY A 103 21.52 6.71 -1.76
CA GLY A 103 22.28 7.96 -1.82
C GLY A 103 22.64 8.37 -3.24
N THR A 104 23.45 9.41 -3.35
CA THR A 104 23.87 10.02 -4.62
C THR A 104 25.38 9.82 -4.74
N PRO A 105 25.90 9.00 -5.67
CA PRO A 105 27.34 8.74 -5.75
C PRO A 105 28.08 9.99 -6.26
N THR A 106 29.12 10.39 -5.54
CA THR A 106 29.97 11.54 -5.85
C THR A 106 31.33 11.18 -6.43
N GLU A 107 31.65 9.89 -6.54
CA GLU A 107 32.85 9.36 -7.18
C GLU A 107 32.49 8.26 -8.20
N THR A 108 33.22 8.21 -9.33
CA THR A 108 33.04 7.16 -10.35
C THR A 108 33.74 5.87 -9.94
N MET A 109 33.15 4.72 -10.28
CA MET A 109 33.66 3.43 -9.83
C MET A 109 33.43 2.37 -10.92
N PRO A 110 34.45 1.59 -11.31
CA PRO A 110 34.28 0.48 -12.23
C PRO A 110 33.41 -0.61 -11.60
N ALA A 111 32.86 -1.51 -12.43
CA ALA A 111 32.05 -2.64 -11.98
C ALA A 111 32.76 -3.46 -10.90
N THR A 112 32.36 -3.25 -9.64
CA THR A 112 33.01 -3.79 -8.44
C THR A 112 32.01 -4.64 -7.68
N MET A 113 32.45 -5.82 -7.25
CA MET A 113 31.61 -6.80 -6.56
C MET A 113 31.68 -6.59 -5.04
N PHE A 114 30.52 -6.49 -4.42
CA PHE A 114 30.32 -6.35 -2.98
C PHE A 114 29.60 -7.59 -2.45
N THR A 115 30.01 -8.08 -1.29
CA THR A 115 29.29 -9.15 -0.60
C THR A 115 28.53 -8.56 0.58
N ILE A 116 27.20 -8.59 0.50
CA ILE A 116 26.31 -8.13 1.57
C ILE A 116 25.96 -9.34 2.43
N TRP A 117 26.04 -9.18 3.74
CA TRP A 117 25.72 -10.21 4.72
C TRP A 117 24.53 -9.78 5.57
N ALA A 118 23.62 -10.72 5.78
CA ALA A 118 22.58 -10.67 6.79
C ALA A 118 22.85 -11.82 7.76
N ASN A 119 22.95 -11.54 9.06
CA ASN A 119 23.20 -12.55 10.08
C ASN A 119 22.19 -12.43 11.23
N ASN A 120 21.75 -13.58 11.71
CA ASN A 120 21.14 -13.75 13.03
C ASN A 120 22.07 -14.66 13.87
N SER A 121 21.69 -15.12 15.07
CA SER A 121 22.66 -15.83 15.94
C SER A 121 23.03 -17.23 15.43
N ALA A 122 22.11 -17.88 14.70
CA ALA A 122 22.24 -19.26 14.22
C ALA A 122 22.50 -19.39 12.70
N TYR A 123 22.05 -18.41 11.90
CA TYR A 123 22.08 -18.42 10.44
C TYR A 123 22.73 -17.14 9.86
N SER A 124 23.42 -17.33 8.74
CA SER A 124 24.11 -16.26 8.01
C SER A 124 23.89 -16.48 6.51
N GLN A 125 23.42 -15.44 5.82
CA GLN A 125 23.17 -15.44 4.39
C GLN A 125 23.93 -14.29 3.72
N SER A 126 24.54 -14.57 2.57
CA SER A 126 25.25 -13.59 1.76
C SER A 126 24.63 -13.41 0.38
N PHE A 127 24.76 -12.20 -0.16
CA PHE A 127 24.36 -11.86 -1.53
C PHE A 127 25.48 -11.06 -2.21
N GLU A 128 25.79 -11.42 -3.46
CA GLU A 128 26.78 -10.74 -4.28
C GLU A 128 26.12 -9.67 -5.16
N LEU A 129 26.48 -8.40 -4.96
CA LEU A 129 25.98 -7.26 -5.73
C LEU A 129 27.14 -6.59 -6.48
N THR A 130 26.99 -6.40 -7.78
CA THR A 130 27.95 -5.61 -8.57
C THR A 130 27.48 -4.17 -8.67
N ILE A 131 28.30 -3.19 -8.27
CA ILE A 131 27.99 -1.76 -8.40
C ILE A 131 28.92 -1.13 -9.43
N THR A 132 28.36 -0.31 -10.32
CA THR A 132 29.10 0.48 -11.32
C THR A 132 28.59 1.93 -11.26
N VAL A 133 29.50 2.89 -11.17
CA VAL A 133 29.17 4.33 -11.26
C VAL A 133 29.83 4.92 -12.49
N VAL A 134 29.01 5.37 -13.45
CA VAL A 134 29.44 5.97 -14.71
C VAL A 134 29.25 7.48 -14.72
N GLU A 135 30.08 8.20 -15.47
CA GLU A 135 29.85 9.61 -15.80
C GLU A 135 29.02 9.68 -17.09
N GLU A 136 27.91 10.43 -17.06
CA GLU A 136 27.10 10.64 -18.27
C GLU A 136 27.89 11.54 -19.22
N LEU A 137 28.47 10.94 -20.28
CA LEU A 137 29.06 11.68 -21.38
C LEU A 137 27.94 12.39 -22.14
N ALA A 138 27.66 13.64 -21.75
CA ALA A 138 26.73 14.52 -22.44
C ALA A 138 27.15 14.69 -23.91
N ASP A 139 26.49 13.96 -24.80
CA ASP A 139 26.76 13.98 -26.23
C ASP A 139 26.34 15.36 -26.76
N SER A 140 27.33 16.18 -27.11
CA SER A 140 27.13 17.60 -27.41
C SER A 140 26.49 17.77 -28.78
N VAL A 141 25.15 17.72 -28.82
CA VAL A 141 24.36 18.09 -29.99
C VAL A 141 24.26 19.61 -30.06
N ASP A 142 25.17 20.23 -30.82
CA ASP A 142 25.06 21.62 -31.26
C ASP A 142 23.81 21.77 -32.16
N GLU A 143 22.73 22.41 -31.68
CA GLU A 143 21.69 22.97 -32.56
C GLU A 143 21.44 24.47 -32.30
N ASP A 144 21.21 25.17 -33.41
CA ASP A 144 21.38 26.60 -33.62
C ASP A 144 20.18 27.46 -33.20
N ASP A 145 20.43 28.72 -32.84
CA ASP A 145 19.43 29.70 -32.44
C ASP A 145 18.49 30.05 -33.62
N SER A 146 17.21 29.66 -33.55
CA SER A 146 16.20 30.25 -34.43
C SER A 146 14.86 30.54 -33.76
N ILE A 147 14.42 31.80 -33.90
CA ILE A 147 13.33 32.41 -33.14
C ILE A 147 11.95 31.95 -33.65
N ASN A 148 11.07 31.62 -32.71
CA ASN A 148 9.85 30.86 -32.95
C ASN A 148 8.65 31.73 -33.43
N TRP A 149 8.22 31.55 -34.69
CA TRP A 149 7.01 32.17 -35.27
C TRP A 149 5.79 31.21 -35.29
N GLY A 150 5.88 30.01 -34.69
CA GLY A 150 4.87 28.94 -34.84
C GLY A 150 3.54 29.14 -34.09
N TYR A 151 3.53 29.94 -33.02
CA TYR A 151 2.46 29.93 -32.01
C TYR A 151 1.10 30.51 -32.42
N ILE A 152 0.95 31.06 -33.62
CA ILE A 152 -0.34 31.59 -34.12
C ILE A 152 -1.23 30.51 -34.76
N CYS A 153 -0.66 29.39 -35.23
CA CYS A 153 -1.42 28.32 -35.90
C CYS A 153 -1.93 27.22 -34.95
N CYS A 154 -1.34 27.07 -33.75
CA CYS A 154 -1.66 25.98 -32.83
C CYS A 154 -2.89 26.25 -31.94
N PHE A 155 -3.30 27.50 -31.75
CA PHE A 155 -4.41 27.88 -30.86
C PHE A 155 -5.76 27.18 -31.15
N PRO A 156 -6.25 27.09 -32.40
CA PRO A 156 -7.49 26.35 -32.69
C PRO A 156 -7.33 24.83 -32.54
N LEU A 157 -6.13 24.29 -32.72
CA LEU A 157 -5.82 22.88 -32.56
C LEU A 157 -5.80 22.49 -31.07
N ILE A 158 -5.20 23.32 -30.22
CA ILE A 158 -5.21 23.18 -28.76
C ILE A 158 -6.65 23.28 -28.21
N LEU A 159 -7.47 24.20 -28.74
CA LEU A 159 -8.89 24.28 -28.37
C LEU A 159 -9.68 23.01 -28.72
N LEU A 160 -9.41 22.41 -29.90
CA LEU A 160 -10.05 21.18 -30.35
C LEU A 160 -9.58 19.97 -29.52
N VAL A 161 -8.29 19.91 -29.15
CA VAL A 161 -7.74 18.92 -28.21
C VAL A 161 -8.35 19.07 -26.82
N LEU A 162 -8.55 20.29 -26.32
CA LEU A 162 -9.24 20.54 -25.05
C LEU A 162 -10.73 20.12 -25.09
N LEU A 163 -11.40 20.28 -26.24
CA LEU A 163 -12.78 19.81 -26.44
C LEU A 163 -12.88 18.28 -26.52
N LEU A 164 -11.90 17.61 -27.12
CA LEU A 164 -11.76 16.15 -27.10
C LEU A 164 -11.45 15.63 -25.69
N LEU A 165 -10.55 16.28 -24.95
CA LEU A 165 -10.28 16.00 -23.53
C LEU A 165 -11.55 16.18 -22.67
N PHE A 166 -12.35 17.22 -22.93
CA PHE A 166 -13.61 17.42 -22.21
C PHE A 166 -14.65 16.32 -22.51
N MET A 167 -14.69 15.77 -23.73
CA MET A 167 -15.47 14.57 -24.05
C MET A 167 -14.94 13.30 -23.35
N LEU A 168 -13.63 13.19 -23.14
CA LEU A 168 -13.03 12.07 -22.39
C LEU A 168 -13.35 12.12 -20.89
N ILE A 169 -13.59 13.31 -20.30
CA ILE A 169 -14.00 13.46 -18.89
C ILE A 169 -15.39 12.87 -18.61
N PHE A 170 -16.25 12.70 -19.63
CA PHE A 170 -17.55 12.01 -19.50
C PHE A 170 -17.48 10.50 -19.78
N VAL A 171 -16.30 9.93 -20.08
CA VAL A 171 -16.11 8.48 -20.17
C VAL A 171 -15.94 7.93 -18.76
N GLY A 172 -17.03 7.36 -18.23
CA GLY A 172 -17.08 6.86 -16.84
C GLY A 172 -15.90 5.94 -16.48
N GLU A 173 -15.30 6.21 -15.32
CA GLU A 173 -14.07 5.59 -14.83
C GLU A 173 -14.07 4.06 -15.02
N LYS A 174 -13.12 3.57 -15.82
CA LYS A 174 -12.74 2.16 -15.84
C LYS A 174 -11.75 1.96 -14.69
N LYS A 175 -12.03 1.03 -13.77
CA LYS A 175 -11.08 0.67 -12.73
C LYS A 175 -10.23 -0.51 -13.18
N VAL A 176 -8.92 -0.37 -13.01
CA VAL A 176 -7.92 -1.41 -13.29
C VAL A 176 -7.91 -2.39 -12.12
N LEU A 177 -7.98 -3.68 -12.42
CA LEU A 177 -7.77 -4.73 -11.42
C LEU A 177 -6.27 -5.05 -11.39
N ILE A 178 -5.61 -4.58 -10.34
CA ILE A 178 -4.27 -5.03 -9.96
C ILE A 178 -4.40 -6.53 -9.63
N ASP A 179 -3.48 -7.35 -10.13
CA ASP A 179 -3.43 -8.83 -10.00
C ASP A 179 -4.41 -9.67 -10.86
N ALA A 180 -5.18 -9.07 -11.77
CA ALA A 180 -5.90 -9.85 -12.79
C ALA A 180 -4.93 -10.42 -13.85
N GLU A 181 -5.15 -11.64 -14.36
CA GLU A 181 -4.57 -12.13 -15.61
C GLU A 181 -5.68 -12.19 -16.67
N PRO A 182 -5.50 -11.55 -17.83
CA PRO A 182 -4.38 -10.69 -18.20
C PRO A 182 -4.37 -9.40 -17.35
N SER A 183 -3.18 -8.83 -17.21
CA SER A 183 -2.83 -7.66 -16.37
C SER A 183 -3.56 -6.36 -16.70
N ASN A 184 -4.54 -6.41 -17.61
CA ASN A 184 -5.33 -5.30 -18.11
C ASN A 184 -6.84 -5.65 -18.13
N THR A 185 -7.34 -6.32 -17.09
CA THR A 185 -8.79 -6.54 -16.93
C THR A 185 -9.46 -5.27 -16.38
N LEU A 186 -10.51 -4.79 -17.07
CA LEU A 186 -11.15 -3.51 -16.78
C LEU A 186 -12.65 -3.67 -16.50
N VAL A 187 -13.09 -3.36 -15.29
CA VAL A 187 -14.52 -3.36 -14.98
C VAL A 187 -15.11 -1.96 -15.23
N LYS A 188 -15.98 -1.87 -16.23
CA LYS A 188 -16.69 -0.63 -16.57
C LYS A 188 -17.75 -0.34 -15.50
N SER A 189 -17.76 0.89 -14.97
CA SER A 189 -18.69 1.37 -13.92
C SER A 189 -18.59 0.69 -12.54
N TRP A 190 -17.40 0.19 -12.17
CA TRP A 190 -17.17 -0.42 -10.86
C TRP A 190 -17.36 0.57 -9.69
N SER A 191 -18.46 0.37 -8.97
CA SER A 191 -18.91 1.13 -7.80
C SER A 191 -19.00 0.27 -6.53
N GLY A 192 -18.51 -0.97 -6.60
CA GLY A 192 -18.58 -1.95 -5.52
C GLY A 192 -17.39 -1.91 -4.54
N VAL A 193 -17.41 -2.84 -3.60
CA VAL A 193 -16.39 -3.08 -2.58
C VAL A 193 -15.67 -4.40 -2.90
N GLY A 194 -14.40 -4.50 -2.51
CA GLY A 194 -13.52 -5.65 -2.76
C GLY A 194 -12.36 -5.33 -3.69
N VAL A 195 -11.21 -5.98 -3.49
CA VAL A 195 -10.04 -5.89 -4.41
C VAL A 195 -10.04 -6.95 -5.52
N GLY A 196 -10.76 -8.05 -5.35
CA GLY A 196 -10.89 -9.13 -6.35
C GLY A 196 -10.08 -10.39 -6.07
N THR A 197 -9.43 -10.48 -4.92
CA THR A 197 -8.78 -11.70 -4.43
C THR A 197 -9.81 -12.72 -3.91
N GLN A 198 -9.37 -13.94 -3.61
CA GLN A 198 -10.25 -14.97 -3.04
C GLN A 198 -10.77 -14.58 -1.64
N GLU A 199 -9.99 -13.82 -0.88
CA GLU A 199 -10.32 -13.37 0.48
C GLU A 199 -11.18 -12.09 0.50
N ASP A 200 -11.00 -11.21 -0.48
CA ASP A 200 -11.79 -9.97 -0.65
C ASP A 200 -12.31 -9.84 -2.10
N PRO A 201 -13.31 -10.65 -2.49
CA PRO A 201 -13.84 -10.70 -3.85
C PRO A 201 -14.65 -9.46 -4.22
N LEU A 202 -14.70 -9.13 -5.51
CA LEU A 202 -15.47 -8.01 -6.05
C LEU A 202 -16.98 -8.24 -5.85
N ILE A 203 -17.60 -7.45 -4.96
CA ILE A 203 -19.03 -7.57 -4.62
C ILE A 203 -19.91 -6.90 -5.69
N LEU A 204 -20.55 -7.72 -6.54
CA LEU A 204 -21.51 -7.30 -7.57
C LEU A 204 -22.83 -6.84 -6.95
N LYS A 205 -23.56 -5.92 -7.61
CA LYS A 205 -24.83 -5.41 -7.07
C LYS A 205 -25.86 -6.53 -7.00
N SER A 206 -26.34 -6.79 -5.78
CA SER A 206 -27.35 -7.80 -5.52
C SER A 206 -28.64 -7.52 -6.29
N ILE A 207 -29.19 -8.56 -6.91
CA ILE A 207 -30.48 -8.47 -7.60
C ILE A 207 -31.59 -9.09 -6.75
N HIS A 208 -32.65 -8.31 -6.51
CA HIS A 208 -33.74 -8.72 -5.63
C HIS A 208 -35.02 -8.98 -6.41
N GLY A 209 -35.59 -10.16 -6.22
CA GLY A 209 -36.94 -10.47 -6.64
C GLY A 209 -37.07 -11.08 -8.02
N VAL A 210 -36.08 -11.89 -8.41
CA VAL A 210 -36.18 -12.86 -9.50
C VAL A 210 -37.41 -13.76 -9.26
N LYS A 211 -38.12 -14.13 -10.32
CA LYS A 211 -39.27 -15.04 -10.23
C LYS A 211 -38.77 -16.49 -10.26
N PRO A 212 -39.41 -17.43 -9.54
CA PRO A 212 -39.07 -18.85 -9.64
C PRO A 212 -39.15 -19.35 -11.09
N GLY A 213 -38.15 -20.11 -11.54
CA GLY A 213 -38.00 -20.58 -12.91
C GLY A 213 -37.77 -19.44 -13.91
N SER A 214 -36.91 -18.49 -13.55
CA SER A 214 -36.56 -17.34 -14.40
C SER A 214 -35.11 -16.92 -14.19
N PHE A 215 -34.56 -16.17 -15.13
CA PHE A 215 -33.17 -15.70 -15.10
C PHE A 215 -33.06 -14.25 -14.62
N GLY A 216 -31.85 -13.86 -14.22
CA GLY A 216 -31.48 -12.47 -13.91
C GLY A 216 -30.02 -12.22 -14.27
N SER A 217 -29.72 -11.04 -14.83
CA SER A 217 -28.35 -10.62 -15.16
C SER A 217 -27.75 -9.71 -14.10
N SER A 218 -26.42 -9.62 -14.01
CA SER A 218 -25.75 -8.54 -13.28
C SER A 218 -26.06 -7.17 -13.89
N HIS A 219 -25.90 -6.11 -13.09
CA HIS A 219 -25.95 -4.73 -13.58
C HIS A 219 -24.59 -4.29 -14.14
N GLU A 220 -23.51 -4.87 -13.59
CA GLU A 220 -22.14 -4.66 -14.03
C GLU A 220 -21.82 -5.51 -15.26
N THR A 221 -20.98 -4.94 -16.12
CA THR A 221 -20.47 -5.56 -17.35
C THR A 221 -18.94 -5.53 -17.29
N ILE A 222 -18.31 -6.68 -17.50
CA ILE A 222 -16.87 -6.88 -17.34
C ILE A 222 -16.24 -6.93 -18.74
N THR A 223 -15.18 -6.16 -18.98
CA THR A 223 -14.47 -6.13 -20.25
C THR A 223 -13.01 -6.54 -20.05
N PHE A 224 -12.56 -7.53 -20.82
CA PHE A 224 -11.18 -7.97 -20.85
C PHE A 224 -10.46 -7.35 -22.04
N THR A 225 -9.19 -6.99 -21.86
CA THR A 225 -8.33 -6.45 -22.91
C THR A 225 -6.94 -7.07 -22.80
N GLY A 226 -6.31 -7.39 -23.94
CA GLY A 226 -4.97 -8.01 -23.97
C GLY A 226 -4.96 -9.46 -23.46
N LEU A 227 -5.97 -10.26 -23.82
CA LEU A 227 -6.05 -11.67 -23.47
C LEU A 227 -5.08 -12.51 -24.30
N THR A 228 -4.26 -13.31 -23.63
CA THR A 228 -3.33 -14.30 -24.22
C THR A 228 -3.85 -15.73 -24.11
N VAL A 229 -5.16 -15.90 -23.88
CA VAL A 229 -5.81 -17.20 -23.64
C VAL A 229 -6.94 -17.43 -24.63
N GLU A 230 -6.92 -18.58 -25.30
CA GLU A 230 -7.92 -19.00 -26.30
C GLU A 230 -9.34 -19.14 -25.71
N SER A 231 -9.47 -19.27 -24.39
CA SER A 231 -10.76 -19.30 -23.72
C SER A 231 -10.70 -18.83 -22.26
N ILE A 232 -11.82 -18.27 -21.79
CA ILE A 232 -12.10 -17.98 -20.38
C ILE A 232 -13.12 -18.99 -19.85
N GLU A 233 -12.83 -19.54 -18.67
CA GLU A 233 -13.75 -20.36 -17.88
C GLU A 233 -14.26 -19.58 -16.65
N LEU A 234 -15.54 -19.78 -16.30
CA LEU A 234 -16.15 -19.32 -15.06
C LEU A 234 -16.43 -20.51 -14.14
N ILE A 235 -15.77 -20.49 -12.98
CA ILE A 235 -15.83 -21.52 -11.94
C ILE A 235 -16.59 -20.95 -10.74
N ASP A 236 -17.65 -21.63 -10.30
CA ASP A 236 -18.43 -21.22 -9.13
C ASP A 236 -18.03 -22.09 -7.92
N LEU A 237 -17.33 -21.48 -6.96
CA LEU A 237 -16.82 -22.17 -5.77
C LEU A 237 -17.91 -22.53 -4.75
N ASN A 238 -19.13 -22.02 -4.92
CA ASN A 238 -20.29 -22.35 -4.08
C ASN A 238 -21.31 -23.23 -4.81
N GLU A 239 -20.94 -23.88 -5.94
CA GLU A 239 -21.93 -24.50 -6.83
C GLU A 239 -22.77 -25.61 -6.19
N GLU A 240 -22.23 -26.34 -5.20
CA GLU A 240 -22.98 -27.33 -4.40
C GLU A 240 -24.08 -26.68 -3.55
N LYS A 241 -23.83 -25.48 -3.01
CA LYS A 241 -24.75 -24.77 -2.11
C LYS A 241 -25.81 -23.98 -2.87
N ASN A 242 -25.46 -23.47 -4.05
CA ASN A 242 -26.37 -22.66 -4.87
C ASN A 242 -27.06 -23.42 -6.00
N GLY A 243 -26.77 -24.71 -6.18
CA GLY A 243 -27.41 -25.57 -7.17
C GLY A 243 -26.94 -25.32 -8.61
N ARG A 244 -25.71 -24.83 -8.79
CA ARG A 244 -25.08 -24.55 -10.10
C ARG A 244 -25.81 -23.50 -10.95
N LYS A 245 -26.59 -22.61 -10.31
CA LYS A 245 -27.46 -21.61 -10.96
C LYS A 245 -26.70 -20.40 -11.54
N PHE A 246 -25.40 -20.26 -11.30
CA PHE A 246 -24.59 -19.16 -11.83
C PHE A 246 -23.81 -19.53 -13.10
N SER A 247 -23.71 -18.56 -14.01
CA SER A 247 -23.11 -18.65 -15.35
C SER A 247 -22.73 -17.27 -15.90
N MET A 248 -22.15 -17.20 -17.10
CA MET A 248 -21.91 -15.96 -17.83
C MET A 248 -22.51 -16.02 -19.24
N PHE A 249 -22.67 -14.85 -19.87
CA PHE A 249 -22.93 -14.75 -21.31
C PHE A 249 -22.15 -13.58 -21.92
N VAL A 250 -21.88 -13.67 -23.22
CA VAL A 250 -21.24 -12.66 -24.05
C VAL A 250 -22.33 -11.90 -24.82
N PRO A 251 -22.57 -10.61 -24.53
CA PRO A 251 -23.58 -9.83 -25.26
C PRO A 251 -23.30 -9.82 -26.77
N ASN A 252 -24.35 -10.06 -27.57
CA ASN A 252 -24.31 -10.11 -29.04
C ASN A 252 -23.52 -11.28 -29.68
N VAL A 253 -22.95 -12.20 -28.89
CA VAL A 253 -22.17 -13.36 -29.40
C VAL A 253 -22.75 -14.69 -28.94
N SER A 254 -23.16 -14.82 -27.68
CA SER A 254 -23.76 -16.07 -27.15
C SER A 254 -25.28 -15.96 -26.98
N GLU A 255 -26.05 -16.82 -27.65
CA GLU A 255 -27.51 -16.90 -27.49
C GLU A 255 -27.96 -17.57 -26.17
N SER A 256 -27.02 -18.13 -25.39
CA SER A 256 -27.30 -18.88 -24.15
C SER A 256 -26.20 -18.68 -23.10
N SER A 257 -26.50 -18.98 -21.84
CA SER A 257 -25.51 -19.01 -20.75
C SER A 257 -24.47 -20.10 -20.97
N THR A 258 -23.20 -19.73 -20.89
CA THR A 258 -22.08 -20.66 -20.90
C THR A 258 -21.26 -20.54 -19.60
N ARG A 259 -20.40 -21.53 -19.36
CA ARG A 259 -19.31 -21.44 -18.38
C ARG A 259 -17.93 -21.34 -19.02
N MET A 260 -17.87 -21.43 -20.34
CA MET A 260 -16.65 -21.27 -21.13
C MET A 260 -16.97 -20.39 -22.34
N VAL A 261 -16.08 -19.46 -22.63
CA VAL A 261 -16.16 -18.53 -23.76
C VAL A 261 -14.83 -18.63 -24.50
N THR A 262 -14.87 -18.98 -25.79
CA THR A 262 -13.73 -18.85 -26.71
C THR A 262 -13.52 -17.38 -27.04
N ILE A 263 -12.26 -16.96 -27.12
CA ILE A 263 -11.91 -15.55 -27.32
C ILE A 263 -10.91 -15.42 -28.46
N ASP A 264 -11.17 -14.46 -29.34
CA ASP A 264 -10.27 -14.05 -30.39
C ASP A 264 -9.11 -13.23 -29.81
N GLU A 265 -7.89 -13.59 -30.16
CA GLU A 265 -6.69 -12.81 -29.80
C GLU A 265 -6.84 -11.37 -30.32
N ASP A 266 -6.38 -10.40 -29.53
CA ASP A 266 -6.47 -8.95 -29.75
C ASP A 266 -7.87 -8.28 -29.70
N GLU A 267 -8.99 -9.02 -29.60
CA GLU A 267 -10.32 -8.42 -29.43
C GLU A 267 -10.78 -8.22 -27.96
N HIS A 268 -11.52 -7.13 -27.72
CA HIS A 268 -11.96 -6.73 -26.38
C HIS A 268 -13.27 -7.44 -25.96
N THR A 269 -13.12 -8.67 -25.46
CA THR A 269 -14.24 -9.49 -25.01
C THR A 269 -14.97 -8.87 -23.82
N THR A 270 -16.30 -8.84 -23.89
CA THR A 270 -17.18 -8.31 -22.85
C THR A 270 -18.16 -9.37 -22.37
N ILE A 271 -18.28 -9.57 -21.06
CA ILE A 271 -19.19 -10.55 -20.45
C ILE A 271 -20.15 -9.90 -19.45
N THR A 272 -21.25 -10.60 -19.16
CA THR A 272 -22.20 -10.26 -18.11
C THR A 272 -22.56 -11.53 -17.35
N MET A 273 -22.68 -11.43 -16.02
CA MET A 273 -23.04 -12.60 -15.17
C MET A 273 -24.53 -12.88 -15.29
N MET A 274 -24.92 -14.16 -15.25
CA MET A 274 -26.31 -14.58 -15.28
C MET A 274 -26.60 -15.68 -14.24
N PHE A 275 -27.66 -15.43 -13.47
CA PHE A 275 -28.30 -16.38 -12.58
C PHE A 275 -29.50 -16.99 -13.30
N ASP A 276 -29.64 -18.31 -13.25
CA ASP A 276 -30.62 -19.10 -13.98
C ASP A 276 -31.34 -20.06 -13.01
N ASP A 277 -32.59 -19.76 -12.67
CA ASP A 277 -33.43 -20.61 -11.83
C ASP A 277 -34.24 -21.66 -12.62
N GLU A 278 -34.17 -21.65 -13.95
CA GLU A 278 -34.80 -22.66 -14.82
C GLU A 278 -33.92 -23.91 -14.93
N LYS A 279 -32.60 -23.76 -14.79
CA LYS A 279 -31.62 -24.85 -14.82
C LYS A 279 -31.61 -25.67 -13.52
N GLY A 280 -32.63 -26.51 -13.34
CA GLY A 280 -32.78 -27.43 -12.20
C GLY A 280 -34.23 -27.50 -11.73
N GLU A 281 -34.45 -27.82 -10.46
CA GLU A 281 -35.76 -27.59 -9.84
C GLU A 281 -35.94 -26.06 -9.57
N PRO A 282 -37.05 -25.44 -10.00
CA PRO A 282 -37.33 -24.04 -9.75
C PRO A 282 -37.51 -23.74 -8.25
N THR A 283 -36.94 -22.64 -7.76
CA THR A 283 -36.99 -22.31 -6.31
C THR A 283 -38.35 -21.74 -5.92
N LEU A 284 -39.34 -22.63 -5.73
CA LEU A 284 -40.72 -22.26 -5.43
C LEU A 284 -40.92 -21.60 -4.06
N GLU A 285 -40.09 -21.92 -3.07
CA GLU A 285 -40.16 -21.36 -1.71
C GLU A 285 -39.49 -19.97 -1.60
N GLY A 286 -38.81 -19.53 -2.65
CA GLY A 286 -37.90 -18.38 -2.60
C GLY A 286 -36.61 -18.70 -1.84
N GLY A 287 -35.62 -17.82 -1.94
CA GLY A 287 -34.32 -18.04 -1.32
C GLY A 287 -33.30 -16.97 -1.69
N GLU A 288 -32.19 -16.97 -0.97
CA GLU A 288 -31.02 -16.13 -1.23
C GLU A 288 -29.85 -17.02 -1.66
N TYR A 289 -29.26 -16.68 -2.80
CA TYR A 289 -28.20 -17.45 -3.45
C TYR A 289 -26.97 -16.58 -3.61
N THR A 290 -25.82 -17.01 -3.05
CA THR A 290 -24.54 -16.31 -3.22
C THR A 290 -23.56 -17.18 -3.98
N GLY A 291 -23.20 -16.75 -5.19
CA GLY A 291 -22.12 -17.33 -5.98
C GLY A 291 -20.79 -16.66 -5.64
N ILE A 292 -19.73 -17.47 -5.52
CA ILE A 292 -18.34 -16.98 -5.49
C ILE A 292 -17.72 -17.44 -6.80
N LEU A 293 -17.65 -16.52 -7.76
CA LEU A 293 -17.37 -16.78 -9.16
C LEU A 293 -15.92 -16.41 -9.45
N LYS A 294 -15.08 -17.41 -9.67
CA LYS A 294 -13.71 -17.27 -10.17
C LYS A 294 -13.75 -17.23 -11.71
N ILE A 295 -13.01 -16.31 -12.30
CA ILE A 295 -12.82 -16.24 -13.76
C ILE A 295 -11.35 -16.48 -14.10
N GLY A 296 -11.12 -17.34 -15.10
CA GLY A 296 -9.78 -17.70 -15.57
C GLY A 296 -9.03 -18.63 -14.60
N LYS A 297 -7.77 -18.93 -14.93
CA LYS A 297 -6.99 -19.93 -14.19
C LYS A 297 -6.55 -19.48 -12.80
N SER A 298 -6.33 -18.17 -12.56
CA SER A 298 -5.74 -17.70 -11.30
C SER A 298 -6.40 -16.49 -10.60
N SER A 299 -7.13 -15.60 -11.29
CA SER A 299 -6.82 -14.17 -11.03
C SER A 299 -7.95 -13.20 -10.66
N VAL A 300 -9.25 -13.52 -10.81
CA VAL A 300 -10.32 -12.61 -10.32
C VAL A 300 -11.48 -13.38 -9.72
N TYR A 301 -11.90 -12.96 -8.52
CA TYR A 301 -13.04 -13.49 -7.78
C TYR A 301 -14.14 -12.44 -7.63
N PHE A 302 -15.38 -12.84 -7.93
CA PHE A 302 -16.58 -12.02 -7.77
C PHE A 302 -17.53 -12.66 -6.75
N SER A 303 -18.11 -11.86 -5.88
CA SER A 303 -19.20 -12.28 -4.98
C SER A 303 -20.51 -11.69 -5.48
N TRP A 304 -21.51 -12.52 -5.73
CA TRP A 304 -22.82 -12.05 -6.22
C TRP A 304 -23.98 -12.73 -5.52
N THR A 305 -24.89 -11.92 -4.99
CA THR A 305 -26.05 -12.37 -4.22
C THR A 305 -27.35 -12.09 -4.97
N VAL A 306 -28.21 -13.10 -5.06
CA VAL A 306 -29.48 -13.09 -5.81
C VAL A 306 -30.62 -13.55 -4.92
N THR A 307 -31.70 -12.78 -4.84
CA THR A 307 -32.90 -13.18 -4.08
C THR A 307 -34.04 -13.60 -5.02
N VAL A 308 -34.46 -14.85 -4.93
CA VAL A 308 -35.65 -15.40 -5.61
C VAL A 308 -36.88 -15.22 -4.73
N LYS A 309 -37.99 -14.71 -5.27
CA LYS A 309 -39.25 -14.53 -4.53
C LYS A 309 -40.00 -15.87 -4.39
N PRO A 310 -40.67 -16.14 -3.25
CA PRO A 310 -41.58 -17.27 -3.13
C PRO A 310 -42.71 -17.21 -4.18
N SER A 311 -43.05 -18.36 -4.75
CA SER A 311 -44.17 -18.49 -5.68
C SER A 311 -45.51 -18.40 -4.94
N THR A 312 -46.33 -17.40 -5.29
CA THR A 312 -47.70 -17.27 -4.78
C THR A 312 -48.71 -18.16 -5.51
N LYS A 313 -48.27 -18.96 -6.51
CA LYS A 313 -49.14 -19.85 -7.28
C LYS A 313 -49.14 -21.24 -6.68
N LYS A 314 -50.26 -21.62 -6.05
CA LYS A 314 -50.54 -23.02 -5.68
C LYS A 314 -50.36 -23.94 -6.89
N ALA A 315 -49.62 -25.02 -6.73
CA ALA A 315 -49.43 -26.03 -7.76
C ALA A 315 -50.78 -26.61 -8.22
N LYS A 316 -51.19 -26.29 -9.45
CA LYS A 316 -52.25 -27.02 -10.15
C LYS A 316 -51.63 -28.24 -10.85
N VAL A 317 -51.45 -29.31 -10.08
CA VAL A 317 -51.24 -30.63 -10.68
C VAL A 317 -52.59 -31.10 -11.23
N HIS A 318 -52.75 -31.04 -12.55
CA HIS A 318 -53.75 -31.85 -13.24
C HIS A 318 -53.39 -33.32 -13.06
N HIS A 319 -54.32 -34.14 -12.56
CA HIS A 319 -54.57 -35.52 -13.00
C HIS A 319 -55.99 -35.89 -12.56
N GLY A 320 -56.81 -36.42 -13.47
CA GLY A 320 -58.20 -36.79 -13.20
C GLY A 320 -58.37 -38.29 -13.05
N ALA A 321 -59.28 -38.71 -12.16
CA ALA A 321 -59.90 -40.04 -12.15
C ALA A 321 -61.23 -39.99 -11.38
N ASP A 322 -62.23 -40.73 -11.86
CA ASP A 322 -63.60 -40.79 -11.30
C ASP A 322 -63.70 -41.60 -9.98
N PRO A 323 -64.75 -41.38 -9.15
CA PRO A 323 -64.90 -42.02 -7.84
C PRO A 323 -65.85 -43.25 -7.84
N LYS A 324 -65.58 -44.22 -6.95
CA LYS A 324 -66.41 -45.31 -6.37
C LYS A 324 -65.45 -46.47 -5.95
N VAL A 325 -65.68 -47.36 -4.98
CA VAL A 325 -66.87 -47.87 -4.26
C VAL A 325 -66.53 -48.05 -2.76
N ALA A 326 -67.54 -48.06 -1.88
CA ALA A 326 -67.39 -48.45 -0.46
C ALA A 326 -68.32 -49.62 -0.05
N LYS A 327 -68.01 -50.28 1.09
CA LYS A 327 -68.76 -51.38 1.76
C LYS A 327 -68.63 -52.76 1.07
N THR A 328 -68.76 -53.92 1.71
CA THR A 328 -69.14 -54.34 3.09
C THR A 328 -68.01 -55.25 3.67
N LYS A 329 -68.06 -55.96 4.80
CA LYS A 329 -69.09 -56.27 5.82
C LYS A 329 -68.40 -56.53 7.19
N ALA A 330 -69.16 -56.69 8.27
CA ALA A 330 -68.72 -57.26 9.55
C ALA A 330 -69.41 -58.60 9.87
N GLN A 331 -68.88 -59.29 10.91
CA GLN A 331 -69.47 -60.32 11.79
C GLN A 331 -68.87 -61.73 11.71
N ALA A 332 -68.15 -62.13 12.79
CA ALA A 332 -68.24 -63.44 13.46
C ALA A 332 -67.39 -63.45 14.74
N ASP A 333 -67.95 -62.99 15.87
CA ASP A 333 -67.34 -63.18 17.20
C ASP A 333 -67.52 -64.62 17.72
N ALA A 334 -66.49 -65.19 18.37
CA ALA A 334 -66.60 -66.09 19.54
C ALA A 334 -65.25 -66.73 20.00
N LYS A 335 -64.12 -66.01 20.05
CA LYS A 335 -62.89 -66.54 20.71
C LYS A 335 -61.92 -65.52 21.31
N ALA A 336 -62.32 -64.26 21.54
CA ALA A 336 -61.38 -63.15 21.79
C ALA A 336 -61.61 -62.37 23.12
N VAL A 337 -61.90 -63.07 24.23
CA VAL A 337 -62.19 -62.42 25.54
C VAL A 337 -61.14 -62.74 26.63
N LYS A 338 -60.09 -63.52 26.32
CA LYS A 338 -58.99 -63.81 27.27
C LYS A 338 -57.62 -63.23 26.90
N GLU A 339 -57.44 -62.75 25.67
CA GLU A 339 -56.19 -62.09 25.21
C GLU A 339 -56.27 -60.55 25.31
N THR A 340 -57.48 -59.98 25.21
CA THR A 340 -57.72 -58.52 25.19
C THR A 340 -57.37 -57.80 26.49
N LYS A 341 -57.31 -58.50 27.64
CA LYS A 341 -56.85 -57.89 28.90
C LYS A 341 -55.32 -57.83 29.02
N ALA A 342 -54.61 -58.82 28.50
CA ALA A 342 -53.14 -58.85 28.55
C ALA A 342 -52.53 -57.83 27.58
N GLN A 343 -53.12 -57.68 26.39
CA GLN A 343 -52.67 -56.68 25.41
C GLN A 343 -52.87 -55.24 25.93
N ALA A 344 -54.02 -54.95 26.55
CA ALA A 344 -54.30 -53.61 27.08
C ALA A 344 -53.36 -53.18 28.23
N GLU A 345 -52.90 -54.12 29.08
CA GLU A 345 -51.92 -53.83 30.13
C GLU A 345 -50.49 -53.67 29.57
N ALA A 346 -50.15 -54.37 28.48
CA ALA A 346 -48.88 -54.20 27.76
C ALA A 346 -48.83 -52.86 26.99
N ASP A 347 -49.87 -52.52 26.25
CA ASP A 347 -49.97 -51.28 25.47
C ASP A 347 -49.98 -50.04 26.40
N ALA A 348 -50.65 -50.13 27.56
CA ALA A 348 -50.63 -49.07 28.56
C ALA A 348 -49.24 -48.85 29.21
N LYS A 349 -48.43 -49.92 29.32
CA LYS A 349 -47.04 -49.82 29.78
C LYS A 349 -46.15 -49.18 28.70
N ALA A 350 -46.24 -49.67 27.46
CA ALA A 350 -45.50 -49.14 26.32
C ALA A 350 -45.82 -47.66 26.05
N ALA A 351 -47.08 -47.25 26.15
CA ALA A 351 -47.47 -45.84 26.01
C ALA A 351 -46.92 -44.94 27.13
N LYS A 352 -46.69 -45.49 28.33
CA LYS A 352 -46.11 -44.76 29.46
C LYS A 352 -44.59 -44.62 29.33
N GLU A 353 -43.91 -45.66 28.86
CA GLU A 353 -42.47 -45.64 28.57
C GLU A 353 -42.16 -44.74 27.35
N ALA A 354 -42.97 -44.80 26.29
CA ALA A 354 -42.85 -43.90 25.13
C ALA A 354 -43.05 -42.42 25.49
N LYS A 355 -43.96 -42.11 26.45
CA LYS A 355 -44.13 -40.74 26.94
C LYS A 355 -42.92 -40.25 27.72
N VAL A 356 -42.34 -41.09 28.59
CA VAL A 356 -41.11 -40.74 29.35
C VAL A 356 -39.93 -40.50 28.40
N GLN A 357 -39.80 -41.29 27.34
CA GLN A 357 -38.78 -41.07 26.31
C GLN A 357 -39.01 -39.75 25.55
N ALA A 358 -40.25 -39.49 25.10
CA ALA A 358 -40.58 -38.23 24.40
C ALA A 358 -40.37 -36.98 25.27
N ASP A 359 -40.68 -37.04 26.57
CA ASP A 359 -40.44 -35.95 27.52
C ASP A 359 -38.92 -35.74 27.77
N ALA A 360 -38.11 -36.81 27.72
CA ALA A 360 -36.64 -36.75 27.82
C ALA A 360 -35.99 -36.17 26.55
N ASP A 361 -36.40 -36.64 25.36
CA ASP A 361 -35.90 -36.15 24.08
C ASP A 361 -36.27 -34.67 23.85
N ALA A 362 -37.47 -34.26 24.28
CA ALA A 362 -37.89 -32.86 24.28
C ALA A 362 -37.06 -31.99 25.24
N LYS A 363 -36.57 -32.53 26.36
CA LYS A 363 -35.65 -31.83 27.26
C LYS A 363 -34.26 -31.68 26.63
N ALA A 364 -33.71 -32.75 26.06
CA ALA A 364 -32.41 -32.74 25.39
C ALA A 364 -32.40 -31.77 24.20
N ALA A 365 -33.44 -31.77 23.35
CA ALA A 365 -33.58 -30.83 22.24
C ALA A 365 -33.66 -29.35 22.72
N LYS A 366 -34.20 -29.10 23.91
CA LYS A 366 -34.28 -27.76 24.51
C LYS A 366 -32.93 -27.30 25.07
N GLU A 367 -32.14 -28.21 25.64
CA GLU A 367 -30.77 -27.94 26.11
C GLU A 367 -29.81 -27.71 24.92
N ILE A 368 -29.88 -28.52 23.86
CA ILE A 368 -29.11 -28.31 22.61
C ILE A 368 -29.44 -26.94 21.98
N LYS A 369 -30.72 -26.57 21.92
CA LYS A 369 -31.13 -25.25 21.41
C LYS A 369 -30.70 -24.09 22.32
N ALA A 370 -30.57 -24.31 23.63
CA ALA A 370 -30.03 -23.31 24.55
C ALA A 370 -28.52 -23.11 24.32
N GLN A 371 -27.76 -24.20 24.17
CA GLN A 371 -26.32 -24.15 23.90
C GLN A 371 -26.01 -23.47 22.56
N ALA A 372 -26.68 -23.88 21.48
CA ALA A 372 -26.50 -23.26 20.16
C ALA A 372 -26.79 -21.74 20.14
N ASN A 373 -27.73 -21.26 20.96
CA ASN A 373 -28.00 -19.83 21.12
C ASN A 373 -26.91 -19.11 21.96
N ALA A 374 -26.29 -19.79 22.91
CA ALA A 374 -25.17 -19.25 23.68
C ALA A 374 -23.91 -19.15 22.82
N ASP A 375 -23.59 -20.19 22.05
CA ASP A 375 -22.44 -20.23 21.14
C ASP A 375 -22.58 -19.17 20.03
N ALA A 376 -23.79 -19.01 19.46
CA ALA A 376 -24.09 -17.96 18.49
C ALA A 376 -23.98 -16.54 19.08
N LYS A 377 -24.23 -16.36 20.38
CA LYS A 377 -24.01 -15.08 21.07
C LYS A 377 -22.52 -14.81 21.27
N ALA A 378 -21.75 -15.80 21.74
CA ALA A 378 -20.31 -15.70 21.92
C ALA A 378 -19.58 -15.39 20.60
N ALA A 379 -19.91 -16.09 19.52
CA ALA A 379 -19.35 -15.83 18.19
C ALA A 379 -19.65 -14.41 17.67
N LYS A 380 -20.83 -13.87 18.01
CA LYS A 380 -21.21 -12.49 17.67
C LYS A 380 -20.44 -11.45 18.49
N GLU A 381 -20.17 -11.72 19.76
CA GLU A 381 -19.37 -10.85 20.64
C GLU A 381 -17.89 -10.87 20.23
N ILE A 382 -17.31 -12.02 19.88
CA ILE A 382 -15.95 -12.14 19.32
C ILE A 382 -15.83 -11.36 17.99
N LYS A 383 -16.79 -11.51 17.07
CA LYS A 383 -16.78 -10.77 15.80
C LYS A 383 -16.94 -9.24 15.98
N ALA A 384 -17.68 -8.82 17.00
CA ALA A 384 -17.79 -7.40 17.35
C ALA A 384 -16.48 -6.84 17.93
N GLN A 385 -15.80 -7.61 18.78
CA GLN A 385 -14.51 -7.23 19.35
C GLN A 385 -13.42 -7.13 18.27
N ALA A 386 -13.25 -8.16 17.43
CA ALA A 386 -12.30 -8.14 16.33
C ALA A 386 -12.53 -6.96 15.35
N SER A 387 -13.80 -6.57 15.13
CA SER A 387 -14.15 -5.40 14.32
C SER A 387 -13.84 -4.06 15.01
N ALA A 388 -13.78 -4.02 16.36
CA ALA A 388 -13.37 -2.84 17.11
C ALA A 388 -11.85 -2.70 17.12
N ASP A 389 -11.13 -3.80 17.35
CA ASP A 389 -9.67 -3.84 17.40
C ASP A 389 -9.05 -3.53 16.04
N ALA A 390 -9.60 -4.07 14.95
CA ALA A 390 -9.20 -3.73 13.59
C ALA A 390 -9.44 -2.24 13.24
N LYS A 391 -10.46 -1.61 13.84
CA LYS A 391 -10.71 -0.17 13.68
C LYS A 391 -9.67 0.64 14.45
N ALA A 392 -9.38 0.27 15.70
CA ALA A 392 -8.37 0.93 16.53
C ALA A 392 -6.97 0.86 15.88
N ALA A 393 -6.57 -0.32 15.38
CA ALA A 393 -5.31 -0.50 14.67
C ALA A 393 -5.18 0.40 13.42
N LYS A 394 -6.28 0.56 12.66
CA LYS A 394 -6.32 1.45 11.48
C LYS A 394 -6.22 2.94 11.87
N GLU A 395 -6.79 3.32 13.01
CA GLU A 395 -6.76 4.69 13.52
C GLU A 395 -5.37 5.06 14.08
N ILE A 396 -4.70 4.12 14.76
CA ILE A 396 -3.28 4.24 15.19
C ILE A 396 -2.35 4.35 13.98
N LYS A 397 -2.51 3.49 12.96
CA LYS A 397 -1.69 3.56 11.74
C LYS A 397 -1.85 4.90 11.01
N ALA A 398 -3.08 5.41 10.90
CA ALA A 398 -3.32 6.71 10.27
C ALA A 398 -2.64 7.87 11.03
N GLN A 399 -2.61 7.83 12.37
CA GLN A 399 -1.92 8.83 13.20
C GLN A 399 -0.40 8.73 13.02
N ALA A 400 0.18 7.53 13.01
CA ALA A 400 1.60 7.32 12.77
C ALA A 400 2.04 7.77 11.35
N ASP A 401 1.21 7.52 10.33
CA ASP A 401 1.45 7.96 8.95
C ASP A 401 1.42 9.51 8.82
N GLU A 402 0.56 10.20 9.60
CA GLU A 402 0.48 11.66 9.63
C GLU A 402 1.65 12.29 10.40
N GLU A 403 2.02 11.73 11.55
CA GLU A 403 3.18 12.15 12.33
C GLU A 403 4.49 11.99 11.53
N THR A 404 4.65 10.85 10.84
CA THR A 404 5.80 10.59 9.96
C THR A 404 5.93 11.64 8.84
N LYS A 405 4.82 12.01 8.18
CA LYS A 405 4.80 13.07 7.15
C LYS A 405 5.17 14.44 7.72
N ASN A 406 4.73 14.76 8.94
CA ASN A 406 5.08 16.00 9.60
C ASN A 406 6.57 16.06 9.98
N VAL A 407 7.15 14.95 10.46
CA VAL A 407 8.59 14.82 10.75
C VAL A 407 9.42 14.94 9.46
N GLN A 408 9.05 14.24 8.38
CA GLN A 408 9.73 14.35 7.09
C GLN A 408 9.72 15.79 6.55
N LYS A 409 8.59 16.49 6.63
CA LYS A 409 8.47 17.89 6.20
C LYS A 409 9.28 18.85 7.07
N ALA A 410 9.39 18.60 8.38
CA ALA A 410 10.23 19.38 9.27
C ALA A 410 11.73 19.16 8.95
N ARG A 411 12.14 17.90 8.74
CA ARG A 411 13.51 17.52 8.38
C ARG A 411 13.95 18.14 7.05
N ALA A 412 13.15 18.00 5.99
CA ALA A 412 13.42 18.60 4.68
C ALA A 412 13.60 20.14 4.75
N LYS A 413 12.91 20.81 5.68
CA LYS A 413 13.14 22.25 5.92
C LYS A 413 14.49 22.51 6.60
N VAL A 414 14.83 21.74 7.64
CA VAL A 414 16.13 21.86 8.34
C VAL A 414 17.29 21.59 7.38
N ASP A 415 17.18 20.58 6.53
CA ASP A 415 18.20 20.22 5.53
C ASP A 415 18.36 21.33 4.48
N ALA A 416 17.25 21.93 4.01
CA ALA A 416 17.29 23.07 3.10
C ALA A 416 17.89 24.34 3.74
N ASP A 417 17.52 24.64 5.00
CA ASP A 417 18.07 25.76 5.76
C ASP A 417 19.59 25.55 6.01
N ALA A 418 20.03 24.31 6.31
CA ALA A 418 21.43 23.95 6.47
C ALA A 418 22.24 24.06 5.17
N ALA A 419 21.70 23.56 4.04
CA ALA A 419 22.32 23.68 2.73
C ALA A 419 22.47 25.15 2.28
N ALA A 420 21.50 26.01 2.61
CA ALA A 420 21.60 27.45 2.37
C ALA A 420 22.71 28.10 3.20
N VAL A 421 22.87 27.72 4.48
CA VAL A 421 23.96 28.19 5.34
C VAL A 421 25.33 27.73 4.83
N ALA A 422 25.45 26.47 4.39
CA ALA A 422 26.70 25.93 3.84
C ALA A 422 27.16 26.69 2.59
N LYS A 423 26.27 26.88 1.60
CA LYS A 423 26.56 27.66 0.38
C LYS A 423 26.95 29.11 0.70
N LYS A 424 26.29 29.72 1.68
CA LYS A 424 26.59 31.08 2.15
C LYS A 424 27.99 31.17 2.77
N ALA A 425 28.39 30.16 3.56
CA ALA A 425 29.72 30.12 4.18
C ALA A 425 30.84 29.94 3.13
N GLU A 426 30.65 29.04 2.16
CA GLU A 426 31.58 28.82 1.05
C GLU A 426 31.78 30.09 0.21
N GLU A 427 30.69 30.81 -0.10
CA GLU A 427 30.75 32.08 -0.82
C GLU A 427 31.52 33.16 -0.03
N LEU A 428 31.31 33.26 1.29
CA LEU A 428 32.07 34.18 2.14
C LEU A 428 33.56 33.81 2.21
N GLU A 429 33.92 32.52 2.25
CA GLU A 429 35.31 32.06 2.22
C GLU A 429 35.99 32.37 0.87
N ARG A 430 35.28 32.14 -0.25
CA ARG A 430 35.74 32.50 -1.60
C ARG A 430 35.99 34.01 -1.72
N ILE A 431 35.12 34.82 -1.12
CA ILE A 431 35.25 36.29 -1.11
C ILE A 431 36.40 36.72 -0.21
N ALA A 432 36.58 36.14 0.98
CA ALA A 432 37.73 36.42 1.84
C ALA A 432 39.08 36.18 1.13
N LYS A 433 39.19 35.11 0.32
CA LYS A 433 40.37 34.83 -0.52
C LYS A 433 40.67 35.90 -1.59
N ARG A 434 39.72 36.80 -1.87
CA ARG A 434 39.88 37.94 -2.82
C ARG A 434 40.33 39.24 -2.14
N ALA A 435 40.37 39.30 -0.80
CA ALA A 435 40.90 40.47 -0.06
C ALA A 435 42.30 40.88 -0.52
N LYS A 436 43.14 39.91 -0.93
CA LYS A 436 44.48 40.12 -1.49
C LYS A 436 44.55 41.03 -2.74
N ASN A 437 43.42 41.26 -3.42
CA ASN A 437 43.32 42.11 -4.61
C ASN A 437 42.86 43.55 -4.29
N ILE A 438 42.62 43.87 -3.02
CA ILE A 438 42.10 45.16 -2.56
C ILE A 438 43.24 46.00 -1.97
N ASP A 439 43.31 47.28 -2.34
CA ASP A 439 44.31 48.20 -1.79
C ASP A 439 43.95 48.72 -0.38
N PHE A 440 44.35 47.95 0.63
CA PHE A 440 44.25 48.35 2.04
C PHE A 440 45.20 49.47 2.46
N ALA A 441 46.22 49.83 1.67
CA ALA A 441 47.06 50.99 1.98
C ALA A 441 46.30 52.31 1.77
N THR A 442 45.37 52.34 0.81
CA THR A 442 44.46 53.47 0.57
C THR A 442 43.19 53.40 1.44
N LEU A 443 42.59 52.21 1.64
CA LEU A 443 41.37 52.09 2.46
C LEU A 443 41.61 52.27 3.96
N GLY A 444 42.78 51.85 4.46
CA GLY A 444 43.04 51.68 5.89
C GLY A 444 42.65 50.28 6.40
N ILE A 445 43.16 49.93 7.57
CA ILE A 445 42.98 48.63 8.22
C ILE A 445 42.17 48.84 9.50
N ALA A 446 41.09 48.08 9.68
CA ALA A 446 40.29 48.04 10.89
C ALA A 446 40.09 46.60 11.37
N SER A 447 39.77 46.43 12.65
CA SER A 447 39.45 45.13 13.25
C SER A 447 37.94 44.90 13.33
N VAL A 448 37.55 43.63 13.57
CA VAL A 448 36.14 43.25 13.80
C VAL A 448 35.52 43.98 14.99
N ASN A 449 36.33 44.41 15.97
CA ASN A 449 35.87 45.14 17.16
C ASN A 449 35.51 46.60 16.86
N GLU A 450 35.96 47.15 15.74
CA GLU A 450 35.70 48.53 15.31
C GLU A 450 34.57 48.60 14.26
N LYS A 451 33.98 47.45 13.92
CA LYS A 451 32.98 47.28 12.87
C LYS A 451 31.78 48.22 13.02
N ASP A 452 31.48 48.92 11.94
CA ASP A 452 30.29 49.73 11.78
C ASP A 452 29.10 48.93 11.22
N GLU A 453 27.90 49.47 11.40
CA GLU A 453 26.68 48.96 10.80
C GLU A 453 26.62 49.37 9.30
N LEU A 454 27.44 48.72 8.47
CA LEU A 454 27.54 49.01 7.03
C LEU A 454 26.19 48.98 6.28
N GLN A 455 25.17 48.31 6.82
CA GLN A 455 23.79 48.29 6.31
C GLN A 455 23.11 49.67 6.32
N ALA A 456 23.65 50.65 7.07
CA ALA A 456 23.21 52.05 7.02
C ALA A 456 23.50 52.71 5.66
N ILE A 457 24.44 52.17 4.86
CA ILE A 457 24.71 52.64 3.50
C ILE A 457 23.65 52.08 2.55
N LYS A 458 22.91 52.96 1.88
CA LYS A 458 21.86 52.58 0.93
C LYS A 458 22.46 51.76 -0.22
N GLY A 459 22.04 50.50 -0.31
CA GLY A 459 22.52 49.52 -1.28
C GLY A 459 23.30 48.37 -0.66
N VAL A 460 23.77 48.51 0.59
CA VAL A 460 24.41 47.45 1.36
C VAL A 460 23.33 46.65 2.12
N GLY A 461 22.89 45.54 1.55
CA GLY A 461 22.04 44.57 2.25
C GLY A 461 22.82 43.73 3.28
N PRO A 462 22.15 42.95 4.14
CA PRO A 462 22.82 42.16 5.18
C PRO A 462 23.95 41.26 4.67
N PHE A 463 23.70 40.51 3.58
CA PHE A 463 24.72 39.65 2.99
C PHE A 463 25.86 40.43 2.33
N ILE A 464 25.58 41.62 1.78
CA ILE A 464 26.63 42.51 1.22
C ILE A 464 27.53 43.04 2.34
N ALA A 465 26.98 43.41 3.50
CA ALA A 465 27.77 43.78 4.67
C ALA A 465 28.67 42.62 5.15
N GLU A 466 28.15 41.39 5.18
CA GLU A 466 28.95 40.20 5.50
C GLU A 466 30.08 39.96 4.49
N LYS A 467 29.83 40.12 3.19
CA LYS A 467 30.84 40.02 2.12
C LYS A 467 31.95 41.08 2.26
N LEU A 468 31.59 42.32 2.58
CA LEU A 468 32.55 43.39 2.87
C LEU A 468 33.40 43.05 4.10
N ASN A 469 32.78 42.53 5.16
CA ASN A 469 33.49 42.09 6.35
C ASN A 469 34.43 40.90 6.08
N ALA A 470 34.01 39.95 5.22
CA ALA A 470 34.87 38.85 4.79
C ALA A 470 36.10 39.33 4.00
N LEU A 471 35.99 40.44 3.26
CA LEU A 471 37.14 41.11 2.63
C LEU A 471 38.06 41.82 3.63
N GLY A 472 37.63 42.10 4.87
CA GLY A 472 38.38 42.96 5.82
C GLY A 472 37.94 44.43 5.81
N ILE A 473 36.78 44.73 5.22
CA ILE A 473 36.16 46.07 5.23
C ILE A 473 35.07 46.07 6.31
N PHE A 474 35.33 46.79 7.40
CA PHE A 474 34.51 46.82 8.61
C PHE A 474 33.91 48.20 8.92
N THR A 475 34.56 49.30 8.53
CA THR A 475 34.18 50.65 8.98
C THR A 475 33.62 51.55 7.87
N PHE A 476 32.87 52.58 8.26
CA PHE A 476 32.46 53.65 7.35
C PHE A 476 33.67 54.46 6.84
N GLU A 477 34.72 54.62 7.65
CA GLU A 477 35.98 55.22 7.19
C GLU A 477 36.58 54.46 5.99
N GLN A 478 36.72 53.12 6.08
CA GLN A 478 37.25 52.32 4.98
C GLN A 478 36.39 52.45 3.71
N VAL A 479 35.06 52.33 3.81
CA VAL A 479 34.17 52.52 2.65
C VAL A 479 34.24 53.95 2.13
N GLY A 480 34.40 54.93 3.02
CA GLY A 480 34.61 56.33 2.68
C GLY A 480 35.93 56.60 1.95
N ASN A 481 36.97 55.79 2.16
CA ASN A 481 38.27 55.96 1.53
C ASN A 481 38.37 55.32 0.13
N MET A 482 37.32 54.63 -0.35
CA MET A 482 37.30 54.06 -1.70
C MET A 482 37.51 55.14 -2.79
N THR A 483 38.47 54.90 -3.69
CA THR A 483 38.61 55.61 -4.97
C THR A 483 37.79 54.89 -6.05
N PRO A 484 37.52 55.52 -7.22
CA PRO A 484 36.77 54.86 -8.30
C PRO A 484 37.35 53.52 -8.77
N GLU A 485 38.66 53.33 -8.62
CA GLU A 485 39.37 52.09 -8.93
C GLU A 485 39.13 51.02 -7.86
N ILE A 486 39.14 51.42 -6.58
CA ILE A 486 38.89 50.51 -5.46
C ILE A 486 37.39 50.16 -5.35
N GLU A 487 36.48 51.08 -5.71
CA GLU A 487 35.05 50.79 -5.85
C GLU A 487 34.83 49.63 -6.83
N GLU A 488 35.55 49.59 -7.95
CA GLU A 488 35.45 48.49 -8.94
C GLU A 488 36.15 47.21 -8.44
N GLN A 489 37.35 47.31 -7.85
CA GLN A 489 38.03 46.16 -7.24
C GLN A 489 37.14 45.46 -6.20
N VAL A 490 36.51 46.24 -5.31
CA VAL A 490 35.60 45.72 -4.28
C VAL A 490 34.34 45.16 -4.93
N ASN A 491 33.74 45.84 -5.91
CA ASN A 491 32.54 45.35 -6.62
C ASN A 491 32.77 43.96 -7.25
N VAL A 492 33.91 43.77 -7.92
CA VAL A 492 34.34 42.48 -8.47
C VAL A 492 34.62 41.46 -7.35
N ALA A 493 35.28 41.88 -6.27
CA ALA A 493 35.63 40.98 -5.18
C ALA A 493 34.40 40.42 -4.44
N ILE A 494 33.36 41.22 -4.20
CA ILE A 494 32.10 40.78 -3.55
C ILE A 494 31.09 40.10 -4.51
N GLU A 495 31.42 39.89 -5.78
CA GLU A 495 30.52 39.30 -6.79
C GLU A 495 29.20 40.09 -6.95
N PHE A 496 29.27 41.43 -6.93
CA PHE A 496 28.09 42.29 -7.04
C PHE A 496 27.93 42.86 -8.46
N PHE A 497 26.69 43.17 -8.86
CA PHE A 497 26.39 43.68 -10.19
C PHE A 497 27.27 44.89 -10.54
N SER A 498 27.89 44.86 -11.73
CA SER A 498 28.90 45.82 -12.16
C SER A 498 28.49 47.29 -11.97
N GLY A 499 29.40 48.10 -11.43
CA GLY A 499 29.21 49.53 -11.22
C GLY A 499 28.20 49.94 -10.14
N ARG A 500 27.60 49.01 -9.37
CA ARG A 500 26.58 49.34 -8.36
C ARG A 500 27.11 50.19 -7.20
N ILE A 501 28.30 49.87 -6.68
CA ILE A 501 28.92 50.60 -5.55
C ILE A 501 29.02 52.10 -5.85
N LYS A 502 29.55 52.42 -7.03
CA LYS A 502 29.73 53.78 -7.55
C LYS A 502 28.39 54.47 -7.86
N ARG A 503 27.47 53.76 -8.53
CA ARG A 503 26.15 54.29 -8.90
C ARG A 503 25.28 54.61 -7.68
N ASP A 504 25.38 53.79 -6.63
CA ASP A 504 24.68 53.96 -5.38
C ASP A 504 25.48 54.86 -4.40
N GLU A 505 26.56 55.51 -4.85
CA GLU A 505 27.39 56.50 -4.12
C GLU A 505 27.91 56.05 -2.73
N TRP A 506 28.31 54.79 -2.56
CA TRP A 506 28.66 54.23 -1.23
C TRP A 506 29.75 55.02 -0.50
N ALA A 507 30.84 55.38 -1.19
CA ALA A 507 31.95 56.14 -0.57
C ALA A 507 31.51 57.52 -0.05
N LYS A 508 30.54 58.16 -0.71
CA LYS A 508 30.00 59.45 -0.27
C LYS A 508 29.09 59.30 0.94
N GLN A 509 28.18 58.31 0.93
CA GLN A 509 27.32 58.00 2.07
C GLN A 509 28.15 57.63 3.32
N ALA A 510 29.18 56.79 3.16
CA ALA A 510 30.04 56.38 4.25
C ALA A 510 30.81 57.58 4.88
N ARG A 511 31.31 58.52 4.06
CA ARG A 511 31.90 59.79 4.54
C ARG A 511 30.93 60.68 5.30
N GLU A 512 29.62 60.58 5.03
CA GLU A 512 28.59 61.33 5.76
C GLU A 512 28.27 60.66 7.11
N LEU A 513 28.20 59.33 7.13
CA LEU A 513 27.99 58.52 8.35
C LEU A 513 29.17 58.65 9.33
N GLU A 514 30.41 58.59 8.87
CA GLU A 514 31.63 58.75 9.70
C GLU A 514 31.71 60.15 10.35
N LYS A 515 31.26 61.19 9.64
CA LYS A 515 31.10 62.56 10.21
C LYS A 515 29.94 62.68 11.20
N GLY A 516 29.00 61.74 11.19
CA GLY A 516 27.95 61.62 12.20
C GLY A 516 28.46 60.93 13.47
N LYS A 517 29.29 59.89 13.30
CA LYS A 517 29.92 59.11 14.38
C LYS A 517 30.81 59.96 15.30
N THR A 518 31.52 60.93 14.72
CA THR A 518 32.44 61.86 15.42
C THR A 518 31.77 63.09 16.08
N LYS A 519 30.42 63.14 16.15
CA LYS A 519 29.65 64.31 16.63
C LYS A 519 29.02 64.19 18.02
N PHE A 520 29.37 63.17 18.80
CA PHE A 520 28.83 62.90 20.14
C PHE A 520 29.94 62.70 21.17
#